data_AF-A0A949HUN3-F1
#
_entry.id   AF-A0A949HUN3-F1
#
_cell.length_a   1.000
_cell.length_b   1.000
_cell.length_c   1.000
_cell.angle_alpha   90.00
_cell.angle_beta   90.00
_cell.angle_gamma   90.00
#
_symmetry.space_group_name_H-M   'P 1'
#
loop_
_entity.id
_entity.type
_entity.pdbx_description
1 polymer ?
#
loop_
_entity_poly.entity_id
_entity_poly.type
_entity_poly.pdbx_seq_one_letter_code
_entity_poly.pdbx_strand_id
1 'polypeptide(L)'
;MIKALFLIFEPGVAWERVAQARRSMGFILAWYLLRMMLVVALVEGFGLVKWGKLQTGTGRVAVFTRGEAAIFEVLQMGLMFLTIVVCAHLIKSLGDTFRGQHNYTQTFTVVVYGLSPLFLFRLLDALPHVNPWLTWGLGMMVSIMILYHGIPLVMQPDPPHAFGLYLMSCLLLVMATGLERFLTAWYLSGHFTPVENLINTAAAHLRF
;
A
#
# COMPACT_ATOMS: atom_id res chain seq x y z
N MET A 1 -3.92 14.16 5.22
CA MET A 1 -2.61 13.63 5.62
C MET A 1 -2.40 13.62 7.14
N ILE A 2 -2.84 14.65 7.89
CA ILE A 2 -2.78 14.69 9.38
C ILE A 2 -3.34 13.43 10.05
N LYS A 3 -4.37 12.79 9.46
CA LYS A 3 -4.98 11.57 10.00
C LYS A 3 -4.06 10.34 9.99
N ALA A 4 -3.16 10.19 9.03
CA ALA A 4 -2.29 9.02 8.95
C ALA A 4 -1.19 9.05 10.03
N LEU A 5 -0.62 10.24 10.27
CA LEU A 5 0.31 10.45 11.38
C LEU A 5 -0.40 10.29 12.72
N PHE A 6 -1.62 10.85 12.86
CA PHE A 6 -2.42 10.70 14.07
C PHE A 6 -2.79 9.23 14.36
N LEU A 7 -2.98 8.41 13.31
CA LEU A 7 -3.22 6.96 13.43
C LEU A 7 -2.01 6.21 14.00
N ILE A 8 -0.79 6.69 13.77
CA ILE A 8 0.44 6.09 14.30
C ILE A 8 0.62 6.42 15.79
N PHE A 9 0.35 7.67 16.19
CA PHE A 9 0.57 8.13 17.57
C PHE A 9 -0.59 7.80 18.52
N GLU A 10 -1.84 7.93 18.06
CA GLU A 10 -3.04 7.66 18.86
C GLU A 10 -4.01 6.74 18.08
N PRO A 11 -3.66 5.45 17.88
CA PRO A 11 -4.43 4.55 17.04
C PRO A 11 -5.87 4.39 17.50
N GLY A 12 -6.12 4.26 18.81
CA GLY A 12 -7.48 4.10 19.36
C GLY A 12 -8.41 5.27 18.99
N VAL A 13 -8.01 6.49 19.33
CA VAL A 13 -8.78 7.72 19.06
C VAL A 13 -8.95 7.95 17.56
N ALA A 14 -7.90 7.67 16.78
CA ALA A 14 -7.93 7.81 15.33
C ALA A 14 -8.93 6.83 14.68
N TRP A 15 -8.92 5.56 15.09
CA TRP A 15 -9.86 4.54 14.61
C TRP A 15 -11.29 4.82 15.05
N GLU A 16 -11.50 5.31 16.27
CA GLU A 16 -12.83 5.70 16.74
C GLU A 16 -13.42 6.82 15.86
N ARG A 17 -12.62 7.85 15.54
CA ARG A 17 -13.03 8.91 14.60
C ARG A 17 -13.31 8.36 13.20
N VAL A 18 -12.57 7.35 12.74
CA VAL A 18 -12.81 6.70 11.44
C VAL A 18 -14.12 5.90 11.46
N ALA A 19 -14.37 5.14 12.52
CA ALA A 19 -15.59 4.36 12.71
C ALA A 19 -16.84 5.26 12.84
N GLN A 20 -16.74 6.35 13.60
CA GLN A 20 -17.83 7.32 13.79
C GLN A 20 -18.13 8.11 12.50
N ALA A 21 -17.11 8.46 11.72
CA ALA A 21 -17.29 9.26 10.51
C ALA A 21 -18.07 8.54 9.39
N ARG A 22 -18.22 7.19 9.47
CA ARG A 22 -19.00 6.34 8.54
C ARG A 22 -18.93 6.80 7.08
N ARG A 23 -17.71 7.09 6.61
CA ARG A 23 -17.49 7.71 5.30
C ARG A 23 -17.83 6.72 4.19
N SER A 24 -18.40 7.22 3.10
CA SER A 24 -18.67 6.38 1.93
C SER A 24 -17.37 5.85 1.33
N MET A 25 -17.43 4.65 0.73
CA MET A 25 -16.30 4.03 0.05
C MET A 25 -15.70 4.97 -1.01
N GLY A 26 -16.53 5.66 -1.79
CA GLY A 26 -16.08 6.61 -2.81
C GLY A 26 -15.28 7.78 -2.23
N PHE A 27 -15.67 8.29 -1.05
CA PHE A 27 -14.91 9.33 -0.35
C PHE A 27 -13.54 8.80 0.10
N ILE A 28 -13.48 7.59 0.66
CA ILE A 28 -12.22 6.98 1.10
C ILE A 28 -11.30 6.74 -0.09
N LEU A 29 -11.83 6.22 -1.19
CA LEU A 29 -11.07 5.97 -2.41
C LEU A 29 -10.52 7.28 -3.01
N ALA A 30 -11.39 8.24 -3.31
CA ALA A 30 -11.00 9.45 -4.05
C ALA A 30 -10.20 10.44 -3.19
N TRP A 31 -10.62 10.68 -1.95
CA TRP A 31 -10.04 11.74 -1.12
C TRP A 31 -8.98 11.29 -0.12
N TYR A 32 -8.85 9.99 0.13
CA TYR A 32 -7.83 9.47 1.02
C TYR A 32 -6.81 8.61 0.26
N LEU A 33 -7.26 7.49 -0.30
CA LEU A 33 -6.37 6.52 -0.94
C LEU A 33 -5.68 7.13 -2.16
N LEU A 34 -6.43 7.64 -3.14
CA LEU A 34 -5.88 8.17 -4.37
C LEU A 34 -4.89 9.32 -4.10
N ARG A 35 -5.21 10.23 -3.17
CA ARG A 35 -4.28 11.31 -2.77
C ARG A 35 -3.00 10.76 -2.14
N MET A 36 -3.08 9.76 -1.26
CA MET A 36 -1.88 9.15 -0.68
C MET A 36 -1.02 8.48 -1.74
N MET A 37 -1.65 7.73 -2.65
CA MET A 37 -0.96 7.05 -3.74
C MET A 37 -0.28 8.05 -4.68
N LEU A 38 -0.94 9.17 -5.00
CA LEU A 38 -0.34 10.24 -5.81
C LEU A 38 0.88 10.87 -5.12
N VAL A 39 0.80 11.13 -3.81
CA VAL A 39 1.95 11.69 -3.08
C VAL A 39 3.14 10.72 -3.11
N VAL A 40 2.88 9.43 -2.90
CA VAL A 40 3.92 8.38 -2.99
C VAL A 40 4.51 8.33 -4.40
N ALA A 41 3.66 8.25 -5.43
CA ALA A 41 4.09 8.16 -6.83
C ALA A 41 4.93 9.38 -7.27
N LEU A 42 4.56 10.59 -6.83
CA LEU A 42 5.33 11.79 -7.12
C LEU A 42 6.70 11.80 -6.44
N VAL A 43 6.76 11.34 -5.18
CA VAL A 43 7.99 11.32 -4.39
C VAL A 43 8.93 10.22 -4.87
N GLU A 44 8.45 9.00 -5.06
CA GLU A 44 9.22 7.88 -5.61
C GLU A 44 9.65 8.17 -7.06
N GLY A 45 8.74 8.66 -7.91
CA GLY A 45 9.04 9.02 -9.29
C GLY A 45 10.09 10.14 -9.41
N PHE A 46 10.03 11.15 -8.54
CA PHE A 46 11.08 12.17 -8.46
C PHE A 46 12.42 11.55 -8.06
N GLY A 47 12.42 10.63 -7.10
CA GLY A 47 13.62 9.90 -6.69
C GLY A 47 14.23 9.09 -7.82
N LEU A 48 13.41 8.38 -8.60
CA LEU A 48 13.84 7.62 -9.79
C LEU A 48 14.50 8.49 -10.86
N VAL A 49 13.95 9.68 -11.12
CA VAL A 49 14.49 10.59 -12.15
C VAL A 49 15.75 11.32 -11.68
N LYS A 50 15.82 11.73 -10.40
CA LYS A 50 16.94 12.53 -9.89
C LYS A 50 18.14 11.71 -9.45
N TRP A 51 17.90 10.61 -8.74
CA TRP A 51 18.95 9.82 -8.11
C TRP A 51 19.12 8.45 -8.75
N GLY A 52 18.15 8.00 -9.57
CA GLY A 52 18.10 6.64 -10.07
C GLY A 52 17.80 5.64 -8.94
N LYS A 53 17.62 4.37 -9.28
CA LYS A 53 17.58 3.28 -8.28
C LYS A 53 18.76 2.35 -8.48
N LEU A 54 19.36 1.97 -7.35
CA LEU A 54 20.35 0.90 -7.34
C LEU A 54 19.64 -0.40 -7.70
N GLN A 55 20.00 -1.03 -8.82
CA GLN A 55 19.45 -2.33 -9.17
C GLN A 55 20.01 -3.40 -8.22
N THR A 56 19.14 -3.97 -7.39
CA THR A 56 19.43 -5.12 -6.55
C THR A 56 19.81 -6.31 -7.44
N GLY A 57 21.11 -6.56 -7.60
CA GLY A 57 21.65 -7.70 -8.37
C GLY A 57 22.82 -7.36 -9.29
N THR A 58 22.86 -6.16 -9.87
CA THR A 58 23.91 -5.76 -10.83
C THR A 58 24.83 -4.66 -10.30
N GLY A 59 24.46 -4.01 -9.19
CA GLY A 59 25.22 -2.90 -8.61
C GLY A 59 25.23 -1.64 -9.49
N ARG A 60 24.48 -1.63 -10.60
CA ARG A 60 24.33 -0.49 -11.50
C ARG A 60 23.17 0.38 -11.05
N VAL A 61 23.38 1.69 -11.09
CA VAL A 61 22.30 2.67 -10.92
C VAL A 61 21.58 2.80 -12.26
N ALA A 62 20.34 2.33 -12.34
CA ALA A 62 19.49 2.57 -13.49
C ALA A 62 18.87 3.96 -13.35
N VAL A 63 19.19 4.85 -14.28
CA VAL A 63 18.58 6.17 -14.40
C VAL A 63 17.40 6.05 -15.34
N PHE A 64 16.20 6.32 -14.83
CA PHE A 64 14.98 6.26 -15.63
C PHE A 64 14.73 7.61 -16.28
N THR A 65 14.32 7.60 -17.55
CA THR A 65 13.79 8.81 -18.18
C THR A 65 12.47 9.23 -17.53
N ARG A 66 12.07 10.50 -17.71
CA ARG A 66 10.82 11.02 -17.12
C ARG A 66 9.59 10.23 -17.58
N GLY A 67 9.57 9.79 -18.83
CA GLY A 67 8.48 8.97 -19.40
C GLY A 67 8.43 7.57 -18.80
N GLU A 68 9.57 6.89 -18.71
CA GLU A 68 9.64 5.55 -18.10
C GLU A 68 9.27 5.58 -16.62
N ALA A 69 9.77 6.57 -15.86
CA ALA A 69 9.42 6.75 -14.46
C ALA A 69 7.92 6.99 -14.28
N ALA A 70 7.30 7.83 -15.12
CA ALA A 70 5.86 8.11 -15.03
C ALA A 70 5.02 6.86 -15.29
N ILE A 71 5.34 6.06 -16.31
CA ILE A 71 4.59 4.82 -16.62
C ILE A 71 4.81 3.79 -15.51
N PHE A 72 6.04 3.64 -15.03
CA PHE A 72 6.35 2.75 -13.91
C PHE A 72 5.55 3.11 -12.67
N GLU A 73 5.51 4.38 -12.28
CA GLU A 73 4.73 4.84 -11.12
C GLU A 73 3.22 4.63 -11.31
N VAL A 74 2.69 4.82 -12.53
CA VAL A 74 1.29 4.53 -12.85
C VAL A 74 0.98 3.04 -12.71
N LEU A 75 1.84 2.16 -13.23
CA LEU A 75 1.71 0.71 -13.10
C LEU A 75 1.81 0.25 -11.64
N GLN A 76 2.77 0.80 -10.90
CA GLN A 76 2.96 0.52 -9.48
C GLN A 76 1.76 0.98 -8.65
N MET A 77 1.21 2.16 -8.94
CA MET A 77 -0.02 2.65 -8.35
C MET A 77 -1.19 1.72 -8.66
N GLY A 78 -1.32 1.28 -9.92
CA GLY A 78 -2.35 0.31 -10.33
C GLY A 78 -2.25 -1.03 -9.60
N LEU A 79 -1.03 -1.56 -9.47
CA LEU A 79 -0.75 -2.80 -8.74
C LEU A 79 -1.12 -2.67 -7.26
N MET A 80 -0.72 -1.58 -6.61
CA MET A 80 -1.05 -1.31 -5.21
C MET A 80 -2.55 -1.15 -4.98
N PHE A 81 -3.26 -0.49 -5.92
CA PHE A 81 -4.72 -0.40 -5.87
C PHE A 81 -5.37 -1.78 -5.98
N LEU A 82 -4.91 -2.61 -6.91
CA LEU A 82 -5.37 -3.99 -7.06
C LEU A 82 -5.14 -4.79 -5.77
N THR A 83 -3.94 -4.70 -5.17
CA THR A 83 -3.60 -5.35 -3.89
C THR A 83 -4.61 -4.97 -2.80
N ILE A 84 -4.95 -3.69 -2.67
CA ILE A 84 -5.92 -3.21 -1.65
C ILE A 84 -7.32 -3.77 -1.90
N VAL A 85 -7.79 -3.77 -3.14
CA VAL A 85 -9.11 -4.32 -3.50
C VAL A 85 -9.16 -5.82 -3.22
N VAL A 86 -8.13 -6.56 -3.61
CA VAL A 86 -8.01 -8.00 -3.34
C VAL A 86 -7.99 -8.25 -1.83
N CYS A 87 -7.19 -7.50 -1.07
CA CYS A 87 -7.14 -7.63 0.39
C CYS A 87 -8.49 -7.32 1.06
N ALA A 88 -9.19 -6.28 0.63
CA ALA A 88 -10.50 -5.93 1.18
C ALA A 88 -11.54 -7.03 0.91
N HIS A 89 -11.50 -7.66 -0.27
CA HIS A 89 -12.34 -8.81 -0.60
C HIS A 89 -11.99 -10.05 0.23
N LEU A 90 -10.72 -10.37 0.38
CA LEU A 90 -10.27 -11.55 1.14
C LEU A 90 -10.55 -11.38 2.64
N ILE A 91 -10.33 -10.19 3.21
CA ILE A 91 -10.68 -9.90 4.61
C ILE A 91 -12.18 -9.99 4.83
N LYS A 92 -13.01 -9.54 3.87
CA LYS A 92 -14.46 -9.74 3.95
C LYS A 92 -14.80 -11.23 3.95
N SER A 93 -14.23 -12.00 3.04
CA SER A 93 -14.45 -13.46 2.99
C SER A 93 -14.05 -14.15 4.30
N LEU A 94 -12.94 -13.74 4.90
CA LEU A 94 -12.50 -14.23 6.22
C LEU A 94 -13.51 -13.85 7.32
N GLY A 95 -13.96 -12.59 7.34
CA GLY A 95 -14.98 -12.12 8.28
C GLY A 95 -16.30 -12.90 8.17
N ASP A 96 -16.75 -13.15 6.94
CA ASP A 96 -17.96 -13.93 6.65
C ASP A 96 -17.81 -15.40 7.11
N THR A 97 -16.60 -15.97 7.02
CA THR A 97 -16.30 -17.33 7.51
C THR A 97 -16.48 -17.44 9.03
N PHE A 98 -16.22 -16.36 9.77
CA PHE A 98 -16.43 -16.28 11.22
C PHE A 98 -17.86 -15.89 11.62
N ARG A 99 -18.85 -16.07 10.73
CA ARG A 99 -20.28 -15.74 10.90
C ARG A 99 -20.59 -14.26 11.16
N GLY A 100 -19.63 -13.36 11.03
CA GLY A 100 -19.89 -11.93 11.11
C GLY A 100 -20.41 -11.38 9.78
N GLN A 101 -21.51 -10.63 9.81
CA GLN A 101 -22.03 -9.93 8.63
C GLN A 101 -21.24 -8.63 8.44
N HIS A 102 -20.19 -8.67 7.61
CA HIS A 102 -19.34 -7.51 7.38
C HIS A 102 -19.64 -6.86 6.03
N ASN A 103 -19.81 -5.53 6.04
CA ASN A 103 -19.98 -4.77 4.81
C ASN A 103 -18.61 -4.57 4.14
N TYR A 104 -18.57 -4.62 2.80
CA TYR A 104 -17.35 -4.38 2.02
C TYR A 104 -16.74 -2.99 2.31
N THR A 105 -17.58 -1.99 2.60
CA THR A 105 -17.09 -0.66 2.99
C THR A 105 -16.28 -0.69 4.29
N GLN A 106 -16.63 -1.54 5.25
CA GLN A 106 -15.90 -1.68 6.51
C GLN A 106 -14.54 -2.33 6.27
N THR A 107 -14.48 -3.42 5.51
CA THR A 107 -13.20 -4.10 5.22
C THR A 107 -12.28 -3.24 4.39
N PHE A 108 -12.82 -2.54 3.38
CA PHE A 108 -12.06 -1.57 2.60
C PHE A 108 -11.50 -0.43 3.48
N THR A 109 -12.30 0.08 4.41
CA THR A 109 -11.85 1.10 5.39
C THR A 109 -10.70 0.57 6.23
N VAL A 110 -10.81 -0.64 6.77
CA VAL A 110 -9.76 -1.28 7.57
C VAL A 110 -8.47 -1.43 6.78
N VAL A 111 -8.53 -1.90 5.53
CA VAL A 111 -7.33 -2.07 4.71
C VAL A 111 -6.67 -0.73 4.39
N VAL A 112 -7.44 0.26 3.92
CA VAL A 112 -6.90 1.55 3.49
C VAL A 112 -6.29 2.33 4.66
N TYR A 113 -6.98 2.40 5.79
CA TYR A 113 -6.44 3.07 6.98
C TYR A 113 -5.35 2.24 7.65
N GLY A 114 -5.50 0.91 7.68
CA GLY A 114 -4.49 -0.01 8.24
C GLY A 114 -3.16 0.03 7.50
N LEU A 115 -3.17 0.17 6.17
CA LEU A 115 -1.95 0.32 5.36
C LEU A 115 -1.42 1.75 5.29
N SER A 116 -2.07 2.72 5.94
CA SER A 116 -1.63 4.13 5.93
C SER A 116 -0.18 4.34 6.39
N PRO A 117 0.31 3.66 7.45
CA PRO A 117 1.72 3.73 7.81
C PRO A 117 2.63 3.22 6.71
N LEU A 118 2.25 2.15 5.99
CA LEU A 118 3.04 1.63 4.88
C LEU A 118 3.28 2.69 3.79
N PHE A 119 2.24 3.43 3.38
CA PHE A 119 2.41 4.53 2.41
C PHE A 119 3.32 5.64 2.93
N LEU A 120 3.28 5.95 4.24
CA LEU A 120 4.13 6.98 4.83
C LEU A 120 5.61 6.56 4.80
N PHE A 121 5.92 5.31 5.20
CA PHE A 121 7.29 4.81 5.16
C PHE A 121 7.80 4.62 3.72
N ARG A 122 6.91 4.33 2.77
CA ARG A 122 7.24 4.25 1.34
C ARG A 122 7.77 5.57 0.78
N LEU A 123 7.43 6.72 1.36
CA LEU A 123 8.02 8.00 0.95
C LEU A 123 9.55 8.04 1.14
N LEU A 124 10.10 7.23 2.05
CA LEU A 124 11.54 7.13 2.28
C LEU A 124 12.24 6.33 1.17
N ASP A 125 11.50 5.58 0.34
CA ASP A 125 12.06 4.81 -0.78
C ASP A 125 12.56 5.69 -1.93
N ALA A 126 12.18 6.96 -1.93
CA ALA A 126 12.76 7.94 -2.85
C ALA A 126 14.26 8.17 -2.57
N LEU A 127 14.75 7.84 -1.36
CA LEU A 127 16.14 8.01 -1.00
C LEU A 127 16.98 6.84 -1.53
N PRO A 128 18.07 7.10 -2.28
CA PRO A 128 18.86 6.05 -2.95
C PRO A 128 19.61 5.12 -1.98
N HIS A 129 19.82 5.54 -0.73
CA HIS A 129 20.56 4.79 0.28
C HIS A 129 19.67 3.96 1.22
N VAL A 130 18.34 4.12 1.13
CA VAL A 130 17.41 3.43 2.01
C VAL A 130 17.02 2.10 1.38
N ASN A 131 17.17 1.01 2.15
CA ASN A 131 16.77 -0.31 1.68
C ASN A 131 15.23 -0.38 1.60
N PRO A 132 14.66 -0.65 0.40
CA PRO A 132 13.22 -0.82 0.21
C PRO A 132 12.57 -1.89 1.12
N TRP A 133 13.30 -2.90 1.55
CA TRP A 133 12.76 -3.92 2.46
C TRP A 133 12.64 -3.42 3.90
N LEU A 134 13.50 -2.48 4.30
CA LEU A 134 13.49 -1.91 5.64
C LEU A 134 12.28 -1.00 5.84
N THR A 135 12.01 -0.12 4.87
CA THR A 135 10.84 0.79 4.88
C THR A 135 9.53 0.02 4.85
N TRP A 136 9.45 -1.02 4.01
CA TRP A 136 8.30 -1.92 3.99
C TRP A 136 8.11 -2.63 5.34
N GLY A 137 9.18 -3.19 5.91
CA GLY A 137 9.12 -3.91 7.19
C GLY A 137 8.66 -3.01 8.34
N LEU A 138 9.22 -1.79 8.44
CA LEU A 138 8.79 -0.80 9.43
C LEU A 138 7.32 -0.37 9.21
N GLY A 139 6.95 -0.11 7.96
CA GLY A 139 5.58 0.25 7.59
C GLY A 139 4.57 -0.84 7.95
N MET A 140 4.89 -2.10 7.69
CA MET A 140 4.04 -3.24 8.04
C MET A 140 3.97 -3.47 9.55
N MET A 141 5.08 -3.35 10.27
CA MET A 141 5.10 -3.47 11.72
C MET A 141 4.15 -2.45 12.37
N VAL A 142 4.21 -1.18 11.95
CA VAL A 142 3.30 -0.14 12.45
C VAL A 142 1.86 -0.41 11.99
N SER A 143 1.66 -0.86 10.75
CA SER A 143 0.34 -1.23 10.23
C SER A 143 -0.32 -2.34 11.06
N ILE A 144 0.43 -3.38 11.43
CA ILE A 144 -0.04 -4.47 12.30
C ILE A 144 -0.44 -3.91 13.68
N MET A 145 0.40 -3.07 14.28
CA MET A 145 0.12 -2.47 15.59
C MET A 145 -1.19 -1.66 15.60
N ILE A 146 -1.44 -0.87 14.57
CA ILE A 146 -2.66 -0.05 14.49
C ILE A 146 -3.89 -0.89 14.15
N LEU A 147 -3.74 -1.98 13.38
CA LEU A 147 -4.85 -2.87 12.99
C LEU A 147 -5.45 -3.61 14.18
N TYR A 148 -4.67 -3.82 15.25
CA TYR A 148 -5.15 -4.42 16.49
C TYR A 148 -6.34 -3.66 17.07
N HIS A 149 -6.34 -2.33 16.96
CA HIS A 149 -7.45 -1.49 17.37
C HIS A 149 -8.48 -1.29 16.25
N GLY A 150 -8.04 -1.22 14.99
CA GLY A 150 -8.90 -0.92 13.86
C GLY A 150 -9.93 -2.00 13.53
N ILE A 151 -9.53 -3.27 13.59
CA ILE A 151 -10.43 -4.39 13.24
C ILE A 151 -11.61 -4.46 14.22
N PRO A 152 -11.42 -4.51 15.55
CA PRO A 152 -12.53 -4.50 16.50
C PRO A 152 -13.44 -3.28 16.37
N LEU A 153 -12.88 -2.08 16.18
CA LEU A 153 -13.65 -0.84 16.15
C LEU A 153 -14.49 -0.67 14.88
N VAL A 154 -14.00 -1.12 13.72
CA VAL A 154 -14.66 -0.90 12.43
C VAL A 154 -15.49 -2.10 11.98
N MET A 155 -14.96 -3.32 12.15
CA MET A 155 -15.64 -4.54 11.72
C MET A 155 -16.54 -5.13 12.79
N GLN A 156 -16.30 -4.83 14.07
CA GLN A 156 -17.09 -5.32 15.20
C GLN A 156 -17.35 -6.85 15.15
N PRO A 157 -16.28 -7.67 14.97
CA PRO A 157 -16.42 -9.12 14.96
C PRO A 157 -16.84 -9.64 16.34
N ASP A 158 -17.43 -10.83 16.38
CA ASP A 158 -17.78 -11.49 17.63
C ASP A 158 -16.53 -11.67 18.52
N PRO A 159 -16.61 -11.40 19.84
CA PRO A 159 -15.46 -11.46 20.75
C PRO A 159 -14.57 -12.72 20.64
N PRO A 160 -15.11 -13.95 20.52
CA PRO A 160 -14.26 -15.14 20.40
C PRO A 160 -13.47 -15.24 19.08
N HIS A 161 -13.91 -14.56 18.01
CA HIS A 161 -13.30 -14.64 16.68
C HIS A 161 -12.47 -13.40 16.32
N ALA A 162 -12.56 -12.32 17.10
CA ALA A 162 -11.90 -11.05 16.86
C ALA A 162 -10.37 -11.18 16.68
N PHE A 163 -9.72 -11.97 17.54
CA PHE A 163 -8.27 -12.19 17.47
C PHE A 163 -7.86 -12.99 16.22
N GLY A 164 -8.63 -14.02 15.87
CA GLY A 164 -8.37 -14.83 14.68
C GLY A 164 -8.50 -14.01 13.40
N LEU A 165 -9.55 -13.19 13.29
CA LEU A 165 -9.74 -12.28 12.17
C LEU A 165 -8.60 -11.24 12.08
N TYR A 166 -8.15 -10.71 13.21
CA TYR A 166 -7.00 -9.81 13.27
C TYR A 166 -5.72 -10.47 12.74
N LEU A 167 -5.38 -11.66 13.25
CA LEU A 167 -4.17 -12.37 12.86
C LEU A 167 -4.17 -12.72 11.37
N MET A 168 -5.29 -13.24 10.86
CA MET A 168 -5.43 -13.61 9.45
C MET A 168 -5.37 -12.38 8.54
N SER A 169 -5.98 -11.27 8.95
CA SER A 169 -5.91 -10.01 8.20
C SER A 169 -4.48 -9.47 8.14
N CYS A 170 -3.73 -9.52 9.25
CA CYS A 170 -2.33 -9.11 9.29
C CYS A 170 -1.47 -9.98 8.37
N LEU A 171 -1.61 -11.31 8.47
CA LEU A 171 -0.89 -12.25 7.62
C LEU A 171 -1.18 -12.00 6.14
N LEU A 172 -2.45 -11.83 5.80
CA LEU A 172 -2.88 -11.55 4.44
C LEU A 172 -2.26 -10.25 3.90
N LEU A 173 -2.29 -9.17 4.69
CA LEU A 173 -1.73 -7.88 4.30
C LEU A 173 -0.21 -7.94 4.14
N VAL A 174 0.51 -8.64 5.04
CA VAL A 174 1.96 -8.87 4.92
C VAL A 174 2.27 -9.64 3.65
N MET A 175 1.55 -10.73 3.37
CA MET A 175 1.79 -11.55 2.18
C MET A 175 1.49 -10.79 0.89
N ALA A 176 0.35 -10.09 0.82
CA ALA A 176 -0.06 -9.38 -0.39
C ALA A 176 0.83 -8.16 -0.69
N THR A 177 1.15 -7.34 0.32
CA THR A 177 2.05 -6.18 0.14
C THR A 177 3.51 -6.61 -0.02
N GLY A 178 3.93 -7.70 0.63
CA GLY A 178 5.24 -8.30 0.43
C GLY A 178 5.41 -8.85 -0.99
N LEU A 179 4.37 -9.48 -1.55
CA LEU A 179 4.35 -9.92 -2.94
C LEU A 179 4.42 -8.73 -3.90
N GLU A 180 3.62 -7.68 -3.69
CA GLU A 180 3.70 -6.45 -4.47
C GLU A 180 5.14 -5.89 -4.48
N ARG A 181 5.76 -5.81 -3.31
CA ARG A 181 7.13 -5.32 -3.14
C ARG A 181 8.15 -6.20 -3.83
N PHE A 182 8.00 -7.51 -3.70
CA PHE A 182 8.84 -8.49 -4.39
C PHE A 182 8.74 -8.34 -5.91
N LEU A 183 7.52 -8.26 -6.46
CA LEU A 183 7.31 -8.05 -7.90
C LEU A 183 7.97 -6.76 -8.40
N THR A 184 7.86 -5.69 -7.62
CA THR A 184 8.50 -4.40 -7.92
C THR A 184 10.02 -4.52 -7.91
N ALA A 185 10.61 -5.16 -6.90
CA ALA A 185 12.05 -5.38 -6.82
C ALA A 185 12.54 -6.27 -7.97
N TRP A 186 11.80 -7.33 -8.29
CA TRP A 186 12.10 -8.26 -9.38
C TRP A 186 12.08 -7.57 -10.75
N TYR A 187 11.10 -6.70 -10.98
CA TYR A 187 11.05 -5.82 -12.16
C TYR A 187 12.27 -4.91 -12.24
N LEU A 188 12.62 -4.22 -11.15
CA LEU A 188 13.77 -3.31 -11.11
C LEU A 188 15.10 -4.03 -11.32
N SER A 189 15.19 -5.32 -10.98
CA SER A 189 16.34 -6.17 -11.25
C SER A 189 16.46 -6.63 -12.72
N GLY A 190 15.54 -6.20 -13.61
CA GLY A 190 15.61 -6.45 -15.06
C GLY A 190 15.06 -7.82 -15.52
N HIS A 191 14.31 -8.53 -14.67
CA HIS A 191 13.83 -9.88 -15.01
C HIS A 191 12.51 -9.88 -15.79
N PHE A 192 11.84 -8.74 -15.95
CA PHE A 192 10.56 -8.61 -16.65
C PHE A 192 10.71 -7.88 -17.99
N THR A 193 11.41 -8.53 -18.93
CA THR A 193 11.61 -8.02 -20.31
C THR A 193 10.30 -7.62 -21.04
N PRO A 194 9.15 -8.33 -20.87
CA PRO A 194 7.89 -7.93 -21.51
C PRO A 194 7.33 -6.60 -20.99
N VAL A 195 7.46 -6.37 -19.68
CA VAL A 195 6.96 -5.15 -19.02
C VAL A 195 7.87 -3.97 -19.34
N GLU A 196 9.18 -4.21 -19.38
CA GLU A 196 10.17 -3.23 -19.81
C GLU A 196 9.92 -2.80 -21.27
N ASN A 197 9.65 -3.75 -22.18
CA ASN A 197 9.29 -3.44 -23.57
C ASN A 197 7.99 -2.63 -23.66
N LEU A 198 6.97 -2.96 -22.85
CA LEU A 198 5.72 -2.20 -22.79
C LEU A 198 5.96 -0.77 -22.31
N ILE A 199 6.77 -0.60 -21.27
CA ILE A 199 7.12 0.71 -20.71
C ILE A 199 7.90 1.53 -21.74
N ASN A 200 8.90 0.94 -22.39
CA ASN A 200 9.71 1.62 -23.39
C ASN A 200 8.87 2.04 -24.62
N THR A 201 7.95 1.17 -25.06
CA THR A 201 7.05 1.47 -26.19
C THR A 201 6.05 2.57 -25.85
N ALA A 202 5.48 2.54 -24.64
CA ALA A 202 4.56 3.57 -24.16
C ALA A 202 5.30 4.89 -23.88
N ALA A 203 6.52 4.84 -23.36
CA ALA A 203 7.37 6.01 -23.12
C ALA A 203 7.75 6.68 -24.44
N ALA A 204 8.04 5.91 -25.49
CA ALA A 204 8.32 6.44 -26.82
C ALA A 204 7.13 7.21 -27.43
N HIS A 205 5.89 6.90 -27.03
CA HIS A 205 4.69 7.65 -27.42
C HIS A 205 4.49 8.93 -26.60
N LEU A 206 4.97 8.96 -25.35
CA LEU A 206 4.92 10.13 -24.49
C LEU A 206 6.15 11.01 -24.75
N ARG A 207 6.09 11.83 -25.81
CA ARG A 207 7.10 12.86 -26.09
C ARG A 207 7.08 13.93 -24.99
N PHE A 208 7.97 13.80 -24.00
CA PHE A 208 8.36 14.86 -23.08
C PHE A 208 9.86 15.08 -23.11
#